data_AF-A0A973ZZX1-F1
#
_entry.id   AF-A0A973ZZX1-F1
#
_cell.length_a   1.000
_cell.length_b   1.000
_cell.length_c   1.000
_cell.angle_alpha   90.00
_cell.angle_beta   90.00
_cell.angle_gamma   90.00
#
_symmetry.space_group_name_H-M   'P 1'
#
loop_
_entity.id
_entity.type
_entity.pdbx_description
1 polymer ?
#
loop_
_entity_poly.entity_id
_entity_poly.type
_entity_poly.pdbx_seq_one_letter_code
_entity_poly.pdbx_strand_id
1 'polypeptide(L)' 'MEQFVHNKNLALFRKKRADPRLTDGERKIVHKLLADEEARQIAPHNAKEDRKAD' A
#
# COMPACT_ATOMS: atom_id res chain seq x y z
N MET A 1 2.00 11.59 -9.17
CA MET A 1 0.65 11.17 -8.69
C MET A 1 0.73 9.96 -7.77
N GLU A 2 1.48 8.92 -8.12
CA GLU A 2 1.59 7.69 -7.33
C GLU A 2 2.13 7.88 -5.91
N GLN A 3 3.13 8.76 -5.72
CA GLN A 3 3.67 9.06 -4.39
C GLN A 3 2.61 9.66 -3.45
N PHE A 4 1.72 10.51 -3.97
CA PHE A 4 0.62 11.06 -3.20
C PHE A 4 -0.39 9.98 -2.81
N VAL A 5 -0.75 9.09 -3.74
CA VAL A 5 -1.66 7.97 -3.48
C VAL A 5 -1.08 7.04 -2.41
N HIS A 6 0.19 6.68 -2.52
CA HIS A 6 0.87 5.84 -1.53
C HIS A 6 0.91 6.46 -0.14
N ASN A 7 1.27 7.74 -0.04
CA ASN A 7 1.25 8.46 1.23
C ASN A 7 -0.18 8.50 1.83
N LYS A 8 -1.21 8.67 0.99
CA LYS A 8 -2.62 8.62 1.43
C LYS A 8 -3.04 7.21 1.85
N ASN A 9 -2.62 6.17 1.13
CA ASN A 9 -2.90 4.77 1.45
C ASN A 9 -2.27 4.37 2.79
N LEU A 10 -1.00 4.71 3.01
CA LEU A 10 -0.31 4.45 4.28
C LEU A 10 -1.03 5.12 5.46
N ALA A 11 -1.41 6.39 5.31
CA ALA A 11 -2.17 7.10 6.34
C ALA A 11 -3.53 6.43 6.61
N LEU A 12 -4.23 6.01 5.56
CA LEU A 12 -5.53 5.35 5.66
C LEU A 12 -5.44 3.97 6.31
N PHE A 13 -4.45 3.15 5.94
CA PHE A 13 -4.25 1.82 6.54
C PHE A 13 -3.80 1.91 7.99
N ARG A 14 -2.93 2.86 8.34
CA ARG A 14 -2.55 3.11 9.75
C ARG A 14 -3.76 3.52 10.59
N LYS A 15 -4.61 4.41 10.05
CA LYS A 15 -5.86 4.82 10.73
C LYS A 15 -6.81 3.65 10.90
N LYS A 16 -7.02 2.84 9.85
CA LYS A 16 -7.86 1.64 9.95
C LYS A 16 -7.31 0.65 10.97
N ARG A 17 -6.00 0.40 11.00
CA ARG A 17 -5.37 -0.53 11.97
C ARG A 17 -5.63 -0.13 13.42
N ALA A 18 -5.71 1.16 13.71
CA ALA A 18 -6.01 1.68 15.04
C ALA A 18 -7.52 1.63 15.39
N ASP A 19 -8.39 1.25 14.46
CA ASP A 19 -9.82 1.12 14.71
C ASP A 19 -10.11 -0.17 15.51
N PRO A 20 -10.60 -0.05 16.76
CA PRO A 20 -10.90 -1.20 17.60
C PRO A 20 -12.11 -2.01 17.11
N ARG A 21 -12.88 -1.49 16.14
CA ARG A 21 -14.07 -2.16 15.58
C ARG A 21 -13.75 -3.16 14.47
N LEU A 22 -12.49 -3.25 14.04
CA LEU A 22 -12.07 -4.23 13.05
C LEU A 22 -12.21 -5.65 13.60
N THR A 23 -12.86 -6.50 12.82
CA THR A 23 -12.82 -7.95 13.05
C THR A 23 -11.40 -8.49 12.83
N ASP A 24 -11.07 -9.65 13.40
CA ASP A 24 -9.75 -10.27 13.21
C ASP A 24 -9.41 -10.53 11.73
N GLY A 25 -10.43 -10.86 10.91
CA GLY A 25 -10.27 -11.03 9.47
C GLY A 25 -9.86 -9.73 8.78
N GLU A 26 -10.56 -8.63 9.07
CA GLU A 26 -10.24 -7.32 8.49
C GLU A 26 -8.90 -6.79 9.01
N ARG A 27 -8.56 -7.06 10.28
CA ARG A 27 -7.27 -6.67 10.86
C ARG A 27 -6.11 -7.35 10.13
N LYS A 28 -6.24 -8.63 9.77
CA LYS A 28 -5.25 -9.35 8.95
C LYS A 28 -5.12 -8.74 7.56
N ILE A 29 -6.23 -8.37 6.93
CA ILE A 29 -6.23 -7.72 5.61
C ILE A 29 -5.54 -6.35 5.69
N VAL A 30 -5.88 -5.53 6.68
CA VAL A 30 -5.25 -4.22 6.88
C VAL A 30 -3.76 -4.34 7.16
N HIS A 31 -3.34 -5.35 7.94
CA HIS A 31 -1.91 -5.62 8.16
C HIS A 31 -1.18 -5.98 6.86
N LYS A 32 -1.77 -6.86 6.04
CA LYS A 32 -1.19 -7.24 4.75
C LYS A 32 -1.09 -6.04 3.80
N LEU A 33 -2.17 -5.27 3.64
CA LEU A 33 -2.20 -4.08 2.79
C LEU A 33 -1.18 -3.02 3.22
N LEU A 34 -1.01 -2.83 4.54
CA LEU A 34 -0.02 -1.91 5.07
C LEU A 34 1.40 -2.40 4.80
N ALA A 35 1.68 -3.69 4.96
CA ALA A 35 2.98 -4.27 4.64
C ALA A 35 3.29 -4.20 3.13
N ASP A 36 2.32 -4.54 2.27
CA ASP A 36 2.46 -4.47 0.81
C ASP A 36 2.69 -3.01 0.35
N GLU A 37 1.98 -2.05 0.95
CA GLU A 37 2.16 -0.63 0.65
C GLU A 37 3.49 -0.10 1.20
N GLU A 38 3.93 -0.47 2.40
CA GLU A 38 5.26 -0.09 2.93
C GLU A 38 6.42 -0.73 2.13
N ALA A 39 6.23 -1.94 1.62
CA ALA A 39 7.19 -2.62 0.74
C ALA A 39 7.14 -2.10 -0.70
N ARG A 40 6.08 -1.38 -1.08
CA ARG A 40 5.98 -0.63 -2.34
C ARG A 40 6.98 0.51 -2.27
N GLN A 41 8.23 0.20 -2.63
CA GLN A 41 9.20 1.21 -2.97
C GLN A 41 8.65 1.92 -4.19
N ILE A 42 8.07 3.11 -3.99
CA ILE A 42 7.88 4.06 -5.07
C ILE A 42 9.27 4.47 -5.48
N ALA A 43 9.85 3.67 -6.37
CA ALA A 43 10.98 4.09 -7.16
C ALA A 43 10.57 5.43 -7.79
N PRO A 44 11.39 6.48 -7.68
CA PRO A 44 11.14 7.70 -8.44
C PRO A 44 11.21 7.32 -9.92
N HIS A 45 10.04 7.07 -10.50
CA HIS A 45 9.72 7.07 -11.93
C HIS A 45 10.93 6.80 -12.85
N ASN A 46 11.41 5.55 -12.94
CA ASN A 46 12.22 5.05 -14.06
C ASN A 46 12.53 3.54 -13.96
N ALA A 47 11.51 2.71 -13.82
CA ALA A 47 11.68 1.29 -14.15
C ALA A 47 10.33 0.68 -14.49
N LYS A 48 10.21 0.19 -15.73
CA LYS A 48 9.15 -0.65 -16.30
C LYS A 48 8.16 0.06 -17.25
N GLU A 49 8.69 0.82 -18.20
CA GLU A 49 8.28 0.63 -19.59
C GLU A 49 9.41 -0.15 -20.27
N ASP A 50 9.45 -1.48 -20.08
CA ASP A 50 10.34 -2.37 -20.85
C ASP A 50 10.12 -3.81 -20.37
N ARG A 51 8.95 -4.39 -20.64
CA ARG A 51 8.78 -5.83 -20.92
C ARG A 51 7.43 -6.01 -21.60
N LYS A 52 7.45 -6.02 -22.93
CA LYS A 52 6.70 -6.91 -23.83
C LYS A 52 6.69 -6.28 -25.23
N ALA A 53 7.77 -6.47 -25.97
CA ALA A 53 7.71 -6.64 -27.41
C ALA A 53 8.38 -8.00 -27.68
N ASP A 54 7.55 -9.00 -27.97
CA ASP A 54 7.93 -10.21 -28.71
C ASP A 54 7.04 -10.22 -29.95
#